data_AF-A0A0S8J0G9-F1
#
_entry.id   AF-A0A0S8J0G9-F1
#
_cell.length_a   1.000
_cell.length_b   1.000
_cell.length_c   1.000
_cell.angle_alpha   90.00
_cell.angle_beta   90.00
_cell.angle_gamma   90.00
#
_symmetry.space_group_name_H-M   'P 1'
#
loop_
_entity.id
_entity.type
_entity.pdbx_description
1 polymer ?
#
loop_
_entity_poly.entity_id
_entity_poly.type
_entity_poly.pdbx_seq_one_letter_code
_entity_poly.pdbx_strand_id
1 'polypeptide(L)'
;MYSSPFRLARFSRIRHAIITAMSKKMIKKDEKIVCLSGPVSRNILDSIMVLKVGKPFTELSVPKGQEMGTDAELEVIKSVLDIATEIGTFGHGGKPVGTIFVIGDTANVLKLSRQITFNPFKGYEEKQKNIMDPEVQESIKEFAQIDGAFLIKWDGVVNAAGRLLLMPKEEVQILKGFGARHNASAYITKKTKALAVVVSENNGNVALFKNGKILFTLEPIETYRHKVST
;
A
#
# COMPACT_ATOMS: atom_id res chain seq x y z
N MET A 1 -23.83 -27.10 0.42
CA MET A 1 -23.44 -25.77 -0.08
C MET A 1 -22.31 -25.29 0.81
N TYR A 2 -21.04 -25.44 0.39
CA TYR A 2 -19.88 -25.07 1.22
C TYR A 2 -19.75 -23.54 1.23
N SER A 3 -20.27 -22.87 2.26
CA SER A 3 -19.90 -21.49 2.54
C SER A 3 -18.53 -21.49 3.20
N SER A 4 -17.49 -21.23 2.40
CA SER A 4 -16.15 -20.93 2.93
C SER A 4 -16.25 -19.76 3.93
N PRO A 5 -15.69 -19.88 5.15
CA PRO A 5 -15.75 -18.84 6.17
C PRO A 5 -14.90 -17.60 5.82
N PHE A 6 -14.22 -17.61 4.67
CA PHE A 6 -13.41 -16.50 4.19
C PHE A 6 -14.17 -15.75 3.09
N ARG A 7 -14.51 -14.48 3.32
CA ARG A 7 -14.80 -13.58 2.21
C ARG A 7 -13.47 -13.27 1.54
N LEU A 8 -13.25 -13.91 0.40
CA LEU A 8 -12.05 -13.72 -0.39
C LEU A 8 -11.86 -12.23 -0.69
N ALA A 9 -10.64 -11.70 -0.53
CA ALA A 9 -10.26 -10.39 -1.05
C ALA A 9 -10.67 -10.27 -2.54
N ARG A 10 -10.89 -9.06 -3.05
CA ARG A 10 -11.35 -8.85 -4.44
C ARG A 10 -10.53 -9.62 -5.46
N PHE A 11 -9.21 -9.56 -5.33
CA PHE A 11 -8.29 -10.32 -6.18
C PHE A 11 -8.49 -11.83 -6.07
N SER A 12 -8.69 -12.35 -4.86
CA SER A 12 -8.96 -13.77 -4.64
C SER A 12 -10.30 -14.21 -5.24
N ARG A 13 -11.34 -13.34 -5.22
CA ARG A 13 -12.61 -13.60 -5.92
C ARG A 13 -12.42 -13.63 -7.43
N ILE A 14 -11.71 -12.64 -7.99
CA ILE A 14 -11.39 -12.58 -9.42
C ILE A 14 -10.60 -13.83 -9.83
N ARG A 15 -9.59 -14.22 -9.05
CA ARG A 15 -8.78 -15.42 -9.31
C ARG A 15 -9.62 -16.69 -9.27
N HIS A 16 -10.50 -16.84 -8.29
CA HIS A 16 -11.44 -17.97 -8.21
C HIS A 16 -12.39 -18.00 -9.42
N ALA A 17 -12.92 -16.85 -9.83
CA ALA A 17 -13.79 -16.73 -11.01
C ALA A 17 -13.06 -17.17 -12.29
N ILE A 18 -11.79 -16.77 -12.46
CA ILE A 18 -10.97 -17.17 -13.60
C ILE A 18 -10.72 -18.67 -13.59
N ILE A 19 -10.31 -19.26 -12.45
CA ILE A 19 -10.10 -20.71 -12.32
C ILE A 19 -11.38 -21.47 -12.64
N THR A 20 -12.51 -21.00 -12.12
CA THR A 20 -13.83 -21.61 -12.37
C THR A 20 -14.21 -21.54 -13.85
N ALA A 21 -14.02 -20.38 -14.48
CA ALA A 21 -14.31 -20.17 -15.90
C ALA A 21 -13.39 -21.02 -16.80
N MET A 22 -12.11 -21.17 -16.45
CA MET A 22 -11.18 -22.07 -17.15
C MET A 22 -11.61 -23.53 -17.01
N SER A 23 -11.98 -23.97 -15.80
CA SER A 23 -12.47 -25.34 -15.55
C SER A 23 -13.73 -25.65 -16.34
N LYS A 24 -14.64 -24.67 -16.47
CA LYS A 24 -15.84 -24.75 -17.31
C LYS A 24 -15.58 -24.53 -18.81
N LYS A 25 -14.32 -24.35 -19.23
CA LYS A 25 -13.91 -24.06 -20.62
C LYS A 25 -14.59 -22.81 -21.22
N MET A 26 -15.01 -21.86 -20.38
CA MET A 26 -15.60 -20.59 -20.80
C MET A 26 -14.55 -19.57 -21.25
N ILE A 27 -13.32 -19.72 -20.75
CA ILE A 27 -12.15 -18.91 -21.13
C ILE A 27 -10.94 -19.82 -21.33
N LYS A 28 -10.01 -19.42 -22.19
CA LYS A 28 -8.77 -20.16 -22.52
C LYS A 28 -7.54 -19.42 -22.02
N LYS A 29 -6.43 -20.15 -21.94
CA LYS A 29 -5.10 -19.55 -21.72
C LYS A 29 -4.83 -18.49 -22.78
N ASP A 30 -4.15 -17.41 -22.39
CA ASP A 30 -3.77 -16.26 -23.21
C ASP A 30 -4.90 -15.34 -23.69
N GLU A 31 -6.17 -15.63 -23.37
CA GLU A 31 -7.27 -14.71 -23.65
C GLU A 31 -7.21 -13.45 -22.79
N LYS A 32 -7.61 -12.32 -23.35
CA LYS A 32 -7.82 -11.08 -22.60
C LYS A 32 -9.23 -11.08 -22.03
N ILE A 33 -9.33 -10.88 -20.72
CA ILE A 33 -10.60 -10.85 -19.99
C ILE A 33 -10.78 -9.52 -19.28
N VAL A 34 -12.03 -9.12 -19.12
CA VAL A 34 -12.44 -7.98 -18.31
C VAL A 34 -13.15 -8.53 -17.07
N CYS A 35 -12.63 -8.18 -15.90
CA CYS A 35 -13.22 -8.53 -14.62
C CYS A 35 -13.92 -7.30 -14.04
N LEU A 36 -15.20 -7.46 -13.73
CA LEU A 36 -15.97 -6.46 -12.98
C LEU A 36 -16.07 -6.95 -11.54
N SER A 37 -15.78 -6.07 -10.59
CA SER A 37 -15.84 -6.39 -9.17
C SER A 37 -16.25 -5.19 -8.34
N GLY A 38 -16.68 -5.47 -7.12
CA GLY A 38 -16.92 -4.46 -6.10
C GLY A 38 -16.85 -5.09 -4.70
N PRO A 39 -17.04 -4.29 -3.65
CA PRO A 39 -16.87 -4.71 -2.26
C PRO A 39 -17.94 -5.76 -1.90
N VAL A 40 -17.60 -6.82 -1.15
CA VAL A 40 -18.62 -7.84 -0.76
C VAL A 40 -19.69 -7.25 0.16
N SER A 41 -19.36 -6.17 0.86
CA SER A 41 -20.27 -5.45 1.76
C SER A 41 -21.30 -4.56 1.05
N ARG A 42 -21.13 -4.29 -0.25
CA ARG A 42 -22.00 -3.39 -1.02
C ARG A 42 -22.38 -4.05 -2.33
N ASN A 43 -23.67 -4.05 -2.69
CA ASN A 43 -24.15 -4.60 -3.97
C ASN A 43 -23.88 -3.63 -5.14
N ILE A 44 -22.65 -3.12 -5.24
CA ILE A 44 -22.20 -2.21 -6.29
C ILE A 44 -20.98 -2.82 -6.98
N LEU A 45 -20.84 -2.55 -8.28
CA LEU A 45 -19.59 -2.74 -8.99
C LEU A 45 -18.87 -1.40 -9.01
N ASP A 46 -17.66 -1.35 -8.49
CA ASP A 46 -16.86 -0.12 -8.43
C ASP A 46 -15.56 -0.23 -9.23
N SER A 47 -15.24 -1.41 -9.77
CA SER A 47 -13.93 -1.69 -10.32
C SER A 47 -13.94 -2.57 -11.55
N ILE A 48 -13.10 -2.18 -12.51
CA ILE A 48 -12.83 -2.89 -13.77
C ILE A 48 -11.35 -3.28 -13.83
N MET A 49 -11.05 -4.53 -14.17
CA MET A 49 -9.68 -5.00 -14.36
C MET A 49 -9.56 -5.73 -15.69
N VAL A 50 -8.54 -5.41 -16.48
CA VAL A 50 -8.25 -6.11 -17.74
C VAL A 50 -7.03 -7.00 -17.54
N LEU A 51 -7.17 -8.30 -17.80
CA LEU A 51 -6.15 -9.32 -17.53
C LEU A 51 -5.91 -10.20 -18.74
N LYS A 52 -4.73 -10.82 -18.81
CA LYS A 52 -4.44 -11.92 -19.75
C LYS A 52 -4.38 -13.24 -18.96
N VAL A 53 -5.21 -14.21 -19.35
CA VAL A 53 -5.35 -15.50 -18.64
C VAL A 53 -4.04 -16.30 -18.73
N GLY A 54 -3.58 -16.82 -17.59
CA GLY A 54 -2.36 -17.64 -17.51
C GLY A 54 -1.06 -16.86 -17.29
N LYS A 55 -1.11 -15.52 -17.25
CA LYS A 55 -0.01 -14.70 -16.72
C LYS A 55 -0.09 -14.59 -15.20
N PRO A 56 1.04 -14.62 -14.47
CA PRO A 56 1.05 -14.39 -13.03
C PRO A 56 0.43 -13.03 -12.70
N PHE A 57 -0.49 -13.01 -11.74
CA PHE A 57 -1.08 -11.78 -11.18
C PHE A 57 -0.03 -10.84 -10.55
N THR A 58 1.15 -11.38 -10.24
CA THR A 58 2.30 -10.67 -9.69
C THR A 58 3.05 -9.83 -10.71
N GLU A 59 2.76 -9.94 -12.01
CA GLU A 59 3.15 -8.91 -12.96
C GLU A 59 2.30 -7.67 -12.68
N LEU A 60 2.70 -6.91 -11.65
CA LEU A 60 2.49 -5.47 -11.55
C LEU A 60 2.76 -4.92 -12.95
N SER A 61 1.70 -4.76 -13.74
CA SER A 61 1.78 -4.12 -15.04
C SER A 61 1.89 -2.64 -14.73
N VAL A 62 3.07 -2.23 -14.28
CA VAL A 62 3.50 -0.84 -14.29
C VAL A 62 3.26 -0.37 -15.74
N PRO A 63 2.45 0.67 -15.96
CA PRO A 63 2.21 1.17 -17.31
C PRO A 63 3.55 1.34 -18.03
N LYS A 64 3.69 0.73 -19.21
CA LYS A 64 4.89 0.86 -20.05
C LYS A 64 5.26 2.34 -20.17
N GLY A 65 6.49 2.69 -19.78
CA GLY A 65 7.02 4.06 -19.83
C GLY A 65 7.36 4.69 -18.47
N GLN A 66 7.16 3.99 -17.35
CA GLN A 66 7.75 4.38 -16.06
C GLN A 66 8.77 3.34 -15.62
N GLU A 67 10.06 3.64 -15.74
CA GLU A 67 11.11 2.87 -15.08
C GLU A 67 10.83 2.89 -13.56
N MET A 68 10.65 1.71 -12.96
CA MET A 68 10.64 1.53 -11.51
C MET A 68 12.02 1.03 -11.11
N GLY A 69 12.97 1.96 -11.03
CA GLY A 69 14.22 1.78 -10.31
C GLY A 69 15.08 0.58 -10.72
N THR A 70 16.08 0.32 -9.89
CA THR A 70 16.93 -0.87 -9.91
C THR A 70 16.24 -2.04 -9.19
N ASP A 71 16.73 -3.27 -9.38
CA ASP A 71 16.20 -4.46 -8.69
C ASP A 71 16.20 -4.30 -7.16
N ALA A 72 17.26 -3.71 -6.60
CA ALA A 72 17.34 -3.43 -5.16
C ALA A 72 16.25 -2.43 -4.69
N GLU A 73 15.95 -1.40 -5.49
CA GLU A 73 14.88 -0.45 -5.18
C GLU A 73 13.50 -1.13 -5.23
N LEU A 74 13.31 -2.08 -6.16
CA LEU A 74 12.08 -2.87 -6.24
C LEU A 74 11.88 -3.77 -5.02
N GLU A 75 12.95 -4.35 -4.47
CA GLU A 75 12.88 -5.12 -3.23
C GLU A 75 12.44 -4.28 -2.03
N VAL A 76 12.98 -3.06 -1.90
CA VAL A 76 12.56 -2.11 -0.86
C VAL A 76 11.09 -1.72 -1.02
N ILE A 77 10.66 -1.40 -2.25
CA ILE A 77 9.25 -1.08 -2.53
C ILE A 77 8.35 -2.26 -2.14
N LYS A 78 8.74 -3.49 -2.49
CA LYS A 78 7.99 -4.69 -2.15
C LYS A 78 7.88 -4.88 -0.64
N SER A 79 9.00 -4.78 0.09
CA SER A 79 9.01 -4.89 1.55
C SER A 79 8.08 -3.86 2.21
N VAL A 80 8.10 -2.61 1.76
CA VAL A 80 7.17 -1.58 2.26
C VAL A 80 5.71 -1.92 1.96
N LEU A 81 5.40 -2.41 0.76
CA LEU A 81 4.03 -2.79 0.39
C LEU A 81 3.53 -3.97 1.21
N ASP A 82 4.37 -4.96 1.48
CA ASP A 82 4.04 -6.13 2.29
C ASP A 82 3.71 -5.69 3.73
N ILE A 83 4.59 -4.88 4.36
CA ILE A 83 4.37 -4.31 5.70
C ILE A 83 3.10 -3.45 5.74
N ALA A 84 2.92 -2.58 4.75
CA ALA A 84 1.73 -1.72 4.66
C ALA A 84 0.44 -2.53 4.53
N THR A 85 0.48 -3.65 3.79
CA THR A 85 -0.65 -4.57 3.65
C THR A 85 -0.97 -5.26 4.96
N GLU A 86 0.04 -5.71 5.71
CA GLU A 86 -0.15 -6.27 7.05
C GLU A 86 -0.75 -5.24 8.03
N ILE A 87 -0.26 -4.00 8.02
CA ILE A 87 -0.82 -2.91 8.84
C ILE A 87 -2.28 -2.62 8.43
N GLY A 88 -2.59 -2.68 7.14
CA GLY A 88 -3.94 -2.50 6.62
C GLY A 88 -4.89 -3.64 6.98
N THR A 89 -4.39 -4.89 7.00
CA THR A 89 -5.18 -6.10 7.27
C THR A 89 -5.35 -6.37 8.76
N PHE A 90 -4.24 -6.39 9.51
CA PHE A 90 -4.23 -6.75 10.93
C PHE A 90 -4.31 -5.52 11.83
N GLY A 91 -3.56 -4.48 11.45
CA GLY A 91 -3.42 -3.22 12.18
C GLY A 91 -3.14 -3.41 13.67
N HIS A 92 -3.69 -2.53 14.51
CA HIS A 92 -3.52 -2.59 15.97
C HIS A 92 -4.87 -2.75 16.66
N GLY A 93 -4.95 -3.64 17.65
CA GLY A 93 -6.24 -4.03 18.27
C GLY A 93 -7.24 -4.59 17.25
N GLY A 94 -6.76 -5.06 16.11
CA GLY A 94 -7.57 -5.57 15.01
C GLY A 94 -8.21 -4.51 14.10
N LYS A 95 -7.84 -3.24 14.22
CA LYS A 95 -8.31 -2.19 13.31
C LYS A 95 -7.15 -1.69 12.44
N PRO A 96 -7.37 -1.40 11.15
CA PRO A 96 -6.35 -0.80 10.31
C PRO A 96 -5.78 0.48 10.94
N VAL A 97 -4.48 0.69 10.78
CA VAL A 97 -3.79 1.89 11.29
C VAL A 97 -3.33 2.74 10.11
N GLY A 98 -3.77 3.99 10.08
CA GLY A 98 -3.42 4.92 9.01
C GLY A 98 -1.93 5.28 9.04
N THR A 99 -1.17 4.86 8.02
CA THR A 99 0.30 4.95 8.00
C THR A 99 0.78 5.54 6.68
N ILE A 100 1.89 6.30 6.70
CA ILE A 100 2.57 6.78 5.48
C ILE A 100 4.00 6.28 5.48
N PHE A 101 4.43 5.71 4.36
CA PHE A 101 5.82 5.44 4.04
C PHE A 101 6.23 6.32 2.87
N VAL A 102 7.41 6.93 2.94
CA VAL A 102 8.03 7.67 1.84
C VAL A 102 9.35 7.01 1.52
N ILE A 103 9.54 6.59 0.26
CA ILE A 103 10.69 5.82 -0.20
C ILE A 103 11.51 6.69 -1.16
N GLY A 104 12.80 6.83 -0.87
CA GLY A 104 13.72 7.57 -1.72
C GLY A 104 13.69 9.09 -1.53
N ASP A 105 14.63 9.76 -2.20
CA ASP A 105 14.84 11.22 -2.17
C ASP A 105 14.75 11.84 -0.76
N THR A 106 15.22 11.10 0.24
CA THR A 106 14.97 11.39 1.66
C THR A 106 15.51 12.75 2.08
N ALA A 107 16.61 13.20 1.49
CA ALA A 107 17.18 14.54 1.73
C ALA A 107 16.20 15.66 1.36
N ASN A 108 15.48 15.57 0.24
CA ASN A 108 14.50 16.57 -0.13
C ASN A 108 13.18 16.41 0.63
N VAL A 109 12.79 15.17 0.94
CA VAL A 109 11.63 14.90 1.80
C VAL A 109 11.85 15.49 3.20
N LEU A 110 13.06 15.41 3.75
CA LEU A 110 13.40 16.01 5.05
C LEU A 110 13.23 17.53 5.05
N LYS A 111 13.57 18.23 3.95
CA LYS A 111 13.35 19.68 3.81
C LYS A 111 11.86 20.05 3.76
N LEU A 112 11.03 19.14 3.25
CA LEU A 112 9.58 19.29 3.13
C LEU A 112 8.80 18.59 4.24
N SER A 113 9.46 18.29 5.36
CA SER A 113 8.81 17.68 6.51
C SER A 113 9.38 18.22 7.82
N ARG A 114 8.69 17.98 8.94
CA ARG A 114 9.23 18.26 10.29
C ARG A 114 8.96 17.10 11.23
N GLN A 115 9.81 16.94 12.23
CA GLN A 115 9.62 15.93 13.26
C GLN A 115 8.49 16.41 14.17
N ILE A 116 7.49 15.55 14.40
CA ILE A 116 6.36 15.89 15.30
C ILE A 116 6.29 15.02 16.54
N THR A 117 7.05 13.93 16.57
CA THR A 117 7.06 12.96 17.67
C THR A 117 8.43 12.26 17.75
N PHE A 118 8.60 11.31 18.66
CA PHE A 118 9.83 10.56 18.84
C PHE A 118 10.19 9.78 17.56
N ASN A 119 11.48 9.79 17.19
CA ASN A 119 12.00 8.98 16.08
C ASN A 119 12.74 7.75 16.64
N PRO A 120 12.12 6.56 16.65
CA PRO A 120 12.73 5.34 17.19
C PRO A 120 13.95 4.86 16.41
N PHE A 121 14.16 5.31 15.16
CA PHE A 121 15.31 4.94 14.34
C PHE A 121 16.52 5.88 14.51
N LYS A 122 16.39 6.91 15.35
CA LYS A 122 17.46 7.87 15.62
C LYS A 122 18.47 7.25 16.58
N GLY A 123 19.76 7.37 16.26
CA GLY A 123 20.87 6.86 17.09
C GLY A 123 21.33 5.44 16.75
N TYR A 124 20.55 4.69 15.96
CA TYR A 124 20.95 3.40 15.41
C TYR A 124 21.80 3.56 14.15
N GLU A 125 22.79 2.68 13.99
CA GLU A 125 23.58 2.54 12.76
C GLU A 125 22.69 2.10 11.59
N GLU A 126 23.08 2.44 10.35
CA GLU A 126 22.28 2.15 9.15
C GLU A 126 21.99 0.66 8.96
N LYS A 127 22.97 -0.20 9.28
CA LYS A 127 22.84 -1.66 9.22
C LYS A 127 21.80 -2.24 10.19
N GLN A 128 21.47 -1.53 11.27
CA GLN A 128 20.54 -1.99 12.31
C GLN A 128 19.10 -1.54 12.05
N LYS A 129 18.87 -0.77 10.98
CA LYS A 129 17.56 -0.19 10.66
C LYS A 129 17.22 -0.37 9.19
N ASN A 130 17.69 -1.46 8.60
CA ASN A 130 17.34 -1.81 7.23
C ASN A 130 16.00 -2.55 7.23
N ILE A 131 15.07 -2.12 6.38
CA ILE A 131 13.74 -2.71 6.27
C ILE A 131 13.73 -4.15 5.75
N MET A 132 14.84 -4.61 5.19
CA MET A 132 15.01 -6.02 4.79
C MET A 132 15.20 -6.94 6.00
N ASP A 133 15.50 -6.40 7.18
CA ASP A 133 15.60 -7.15 8.43
C ASP A 133 14.19 -7.40 9.03
N PRO A 134 13.76 -8.66 9.23
CA PRO A 134 12.47 -8.98 9.82
C PRO A 134 12.20 -8.30 11.18
N GLU A 135 13.22 -8.12 12.03
CA GLU A 135 13.03 -7.47 13.34
C GLU A 135 12.69 -5.98 13.18
N VAL A 136 13.29 -5.34 12.17
CA VAL A 136 12.97 -3.96 11.80
C VAL A 136 11.56 -3.87 11.23
N GLN A 137 11.12 -4.87 10.45
CA GLN A 137 9.75 -4.93 9.91
C GLN A 137 8.71 -5.05 11.04
N GLU A 138 8.92 -5.91 12.03
CA GLU A 138 8.04 -5.99 13.21
C GLU A 138 8.02 -4.68 13.99
N SER A 139 9.18 -4.08 14.22
CA SER A 139 9.29 -2.77 14.89
C SER A 139 8.51 -1.68 14.16
N ILE A 140 8.59 -1.63 12.82
CA ILE A 140 7.80 -0.68 12.01
C ILE A 140 6.30 -0.90 12.22
N LYS A 141 5.83 -2.15 12.26
CA LYS A 141 4.41 -2.46 12.46
C LYS A 141 3.92 -2.00 13.84
N GLU A 142 4.74 -2.16 14.88
CA GLU A 142 4.44 -1.65 16.22
C GLU A 142 4.40 -0.12 16.25
N PHE A 143 5.37 0.52 15.61
CA PHE A 143 5.48 1.98 15.51
C PHE A 143 4.51 2.61 14.52
N ALA A 144 3.76 1.85 13.73
CA ALA A 144 2.78 2.37 12.77
C ALA A 144 1.68 3.23 13.43
N GLN A 145 1.47 3.06 14.73
CA GLN A 145 0.55 3.87 15.53
C GLN A 145 1.05 5.29 15.81
N ILE A 146 2.35 5.54 15.63
CA ILE A 146 2.95 6.84 15.81
C ILE A 146 2.50 7.75 14.65
N ASP A 147 2.07 8.97 14.97
CA ASP A 147 1.64 9.93 13.95
C ASP A 147 2.81 10.42 13.09
N GLY A 148 2.57 10.55 11.79
CA GLY A 148 3.55 10.96 10.79
C GLY A 148 4.00 9.84 9.84
N ALA A 149 4.98 10.17 9.01
CA ALA A 149 5.51 9.29 7.98
C ALA A 149 6.83 8.63 8.39
N PHE A 150 7.02 7.40 7.91
CA PHE A 150 8.31 6.75 7.82
C PHE A 150 9.04 7.22 6.57
N LEU A 151 10.32 7.57 6.68
CA LEU A 151 11.20 7.91 5.57
C LEU A 151 12.20 6.78 5.40
N ILE A 152 12.22 6.16 4.22
CA ILE A 152 13.03 5.01 3.89
C ILE A 152 13.90 5.37 2.69
N LYS A 153 15.19 5.08 2.75
CA LYS A 153 16.11 5.27 1.62
C LYS A 153 15.92 4.17 0.58
N TRP A 154 16.45 4.40 -0.63
CA TRP A 154 16.41 3.43 -1.72
C TRP A 154 17.17 2.12 -1.44
N ASP A 155 18.10 2.14 -0.48
CA ASP A 155 18.85 0.98 0.02
C ASP A 155 18.16 0.24 1.18
N GLY A 156 16.93 0.67 1.54
CA GLY A 156 16.13 0.05 2.60
C GLY A 156 16.38 0.61 4.00
N VAL A 157 17.33 1.52 4.19
CA VAL A 157 17.58 2.11 5.51
C VAL A 157 16.42 3.02 5.92
N VAL A 158 15.80 2.72 7.06
CA VAL A 158 14.78 3.57 7.69
C VAL A 158 15.47 4.78 8.31
N ASN A 159 15.30 5.94 7.67
CA ASN A 159 15.97 7.17 8.07
C ASN A 159 15.26 7.87 9.24
N ALA A 160 13.93 7.86 9.24
CA ALA A 160 13.12 8.43 10.32
C ALA A 160 11.72 7.84 10.36
N ALA A 161 11.08 7.90 11.53
CA ALA A 161 9.63 7.82 11.67
C ALA A 161 9.09 9.09 12.35
N GLY A 162 7.77 9.29 12.34
CA GLY A 162 7.14 10.42 13.01
C GLY A 162 7.30 11.77 12.30
N ARG A 163 7.39 11.76 10.97
CA ARG A 163 7.59 12.96 10.15
C ARG A 163 6.26 13.52 9.64
N LEU A 164 5.91 14.74 10.02
CA LEU A 164 4.80 15.44 9.37
C LEU A 164 5.27 15.99 8.02
N LEU A 165 4.66 15.50 6.94
CA LEU A 165 4.88 16.01 5.59
C LEU A 165 4.18 17.37 5.43
N LEU A 166 4.93 18.40 5.06
CA LEU A 166 4.43 19.76 4.95
C LEU A 166 3.83 19.98 3.56
N MET A 167 2.59 20.47 3.53
CA MET A 167 1.87 20.80 2.31
C MET A 167 1.19 22.17 2.47
N PRO A 168 1.39 23.13 1.55
CA PRO A 168 0.68 24.41 1.54
C PRO A 168 -0.83 24.22 1.45
N LYS A 169 -1.61 25.11 2.08
CA LYS A 169 -3.08 25.00 2.14
C LYS A 169 -3.72 25.05 0.74
N GLU A 170 -3.10 25.75 -0.19
CA GLU A 170 -3.55 25.95 -1.56
C GLU A 170 -3.49 24.63 -2.36
N GLU A 171 -2.48 23.79 -2.12
CA GLU A 171 -2.33 22.49 -2.80
C GLU A 171 -3.30 21.44 -2.24
N VAL A 172 -3.75 21.56 -0.98
CA VAL A 172 -4.80 20.69 -0.39
C VAL A 172 -6.09 20.76 -1.21
N GLN A 173 -6.46 21.97 -1.66
CA GLN A 173 -7.74 22.20 -2.36
C GLN A 173 -7.77 21.58 -3.76
N ILE A 174 -6.61 21.27 -4.35
CA ILE A 174 -6.47 20.67 -5.68
C ILE A 174 -6.74 19.16 -5.61
N LEU A 175 -6.48 18.51 -4.49
CA LEU A 175 -6.55 17.05 -4.30
C LEU A 175 -7.85 16.62 -3.59
N LYS A 176 -9.01 17.03 -4.12
CA LYS A 176 -10.31 16.70 -3.51
C LYS A 176 -10.62 15.20 -3.55
N GLY A 177 -11.26 14.70 -2.49
CA GLY A 177 -11.72 13.30 -2.40
C GLY A 177 -10.84 12.38 -1.57
N PHE A 178 -9.67 12.83 -1.12
CA PHE A 178 -8.76 12.05 -0.28
C PHE A 178 -8.47 12.72 1.07
N GLY A 179 -8.14 11.90 2.08
CA GLY A 179 -7.80 12.36 3.43
C GLY A 179 -6.41 13.01 3.52
N ALA A 180 -6.09 13.62 4.66
CA ALA A 180 -4.85 14.37 4.88
C ALA A 180 -3.57 13.60 4.50
N ARG A 181 -3.49 12.30 4.87
CA ARG A 181 -2.33 11.43 4.56
C ARG A 181 -2.12 11.21 3.06
N HIS A 182 -3.21 11.03 2.32
CA HIS A 182 -3.16 10.87 0.87
C HIS A 182 -2.75 12.18 0.18
N ASN A 183 -3.31 13.31 0.63
CA ASN A 183 -2.97 14.62 0.05
C ASN A 183 -1.51 14.97 0.28
N ALA A 184 -1.01 14.73 1.50
CA ALA A 184 0.40 14.90 1.82
C ALA A 184 1.31 14.01 0.98
N SER A 185 0.91 12.76 0.72
CA SER A 185 1.66 11.80 -0.10
C SER A 185 1.66 12.13 -1.58
N ALA A 186 0.53 12.62 -2.11
CA ALA A 186 0.48 13.15 -3.47
C ALA A 186 1.36 14.41 -3.59
N TYR A 187 1.30 15.33 -2.62
CA TYR A 187 2.14 16.53 -2.66
C TYR A 187 3.63 16.19 -2.58
N ILE A 188 4.06 15.33 -1.64
CA ILE A 188 5.48 15.02 -1.47
C ILE A 188 6.05 14.33 -2.72
N THR A 189 5.32 13.40 -3.32
CA THR A 189 5.74 12.68 -4.54
C THR A 189 5.64 13.55 -5.80
N LYS A 190 4.90 14.67 -5.76
CA LYS A 190 4.89 15.69 -6.82
C LYS A 190 6.11 16.61 -6.76
N LYS A 191 6.64 16.87 -5.56
CA LYS A 191 7.74 17.82 -5.32
C LYS A 191 9.11 17.16 -5.20
N THR A 192 9.16 15.83 -5.08
CA THR A 192 10.40 15.05 -4.91
C THR A 192 10.40 13.87 -5.88
N LYS A 193 11.53 13.19 -6.00
CA LYS A 193 11.64 11.92 -6.74
C LYS A 193 11.23 10.70 -5.91
N ALA A 194 10.68 10.92 -4.71
CA ALA A 194 10.26 9.85 -3.83
C ALA A 194 8.97 9.17 -4.30
N LEU A 195 8.77 7.95 -3.82
CA LEU A 195 7.48 7.25 -3.80
C LEU A 195 6.84 7.41 -2.43
N ALA A 196 5.52 7.26 -2.36
CA ALA A 196 4.83 7.17 -1.08
C ALA A 196 3.80 6.04 -1.06
N VAL A 197 3.80 5.25 0.01
CA VAL A 197 2.80 4.21 0.27
C VAL A 197 1.93 4.66 1.44
N VAL A 198 0.61 4.63 1.25
CA VAL A 198 -0.35 5.09 2.26
C VAL A 198 -1.29 3.96 2.63
N VAL A 199 -1.39 3.67 3.92
CA VAL A 199 -2.43 2.81 4.48
C VAL A 199 -3.61 3.67 4.93
N SER A 200 -4.80 3.33 4.46
CA SER A 200 -6.04 3.99 4.85
C SER A 200 -6.56 3.46 6.17
N GLU A 201 -6.72 4.34 7.15
CA GLU A 201 -7.24 4.01 8.48
C GLU A 201 -8.69 3.47 8.43
N ASN A 202 -9.48 3.92 7.46
CA ASN A 202 -10.91 3.59 7.38
C ASN A 202 -11.19 2.20 6.83
N ASN A 203 -10.37 1.73 5.90
CA ASN A 203 -10.65 0.50 5.14
C ASN A 203 -9.43 -0.38 4.91
N GLY A 204 -8.26 -0.01 5.44
CA GLY A 204 -7.01 -0.76 5.31
C GLY A 204 -6.41 -0.80 3.90
N ASN A 205 -6.98 -0.07 2.94
CA ASN A 205 -6.44 -0.02 1.58
C ASN A 205 -5.04 0.58 1.57
N VAL A 206 -4.16 0.00 0.76
CA VAL A 206 -2.78 0.45 0.58
C VAL A 206 -2.64 1.08 -0.81
N ALA A 207 -2.30 2.36 -0.88
CA ALA A 207 -2.14 3.08 -2.14
C ALA A 207 -0.67 3.49 -2.36
N LEU A 208 -0.13 3.22 -3.56
CA LEU A 208 1.19 3.70 -3.99
C LEU A 208 1.05 4.99 -4.81
N PHE A 209 1.81 6.02 -4.44
CA PHE A 209 1.88 7.32 -5.08
C PHE A 209 3.24 7.53 -5.78
N LYS A 210 3.20 8.11 -6.98
CA LYS A 210 4.35 8.61 -7.74
C LYS A 210 3.94 9.85 -8.52
N ASN A 211 4.80 10.87 -8.57
CA ASN A 211 4.54 12.10 -9.33
C ASN A 211 3.18 12.75 -9.00
N GLY A 212 2.75 12.67 -7.74
CA GLY A 212 1.48 13.21 -7.27
C GLY A 212 0.23 12.47 -7.71
N LYS A 213 0.36 11.26 -8.24
CA LYS A 213 -0.76 10.41 -8.67
C LYS A 213 -0.69 9.05 -8.00
N ILE A 214 -1.86 8.44 -7.78
CA ILE A 214 -1.95 7.03 -7.38
C ILE A 214 -1.57 6.19 -8.60
N LEU A 215 -0.57 5.32 -8.44
CA LEU A 215 -0.21 4.32 -9.43
C LEU A 215 -1.14 3.10 -9.34
N PHE A 216 -1.37 2.60 -8.13
CA PHE A 216 -2.32 1.52 -7.86
C PHE A 216 -2.73 1.50 -6.38
N THR A 217 -3.79 0.73 -6.09
CA THR A 217 -4.30 0.47 -4.75
C THR A 217 -4.47 -1.04 -4.53
N LEU A 218 -3.99 -1.53 -3.39
CA LEU A 218 -4.22 -2.87 -2.89
C LEU A 218 -5.31 -2.82 -1.82
N GLU A 219 -6.23 -3.79 -1.86
CA GLU A 219 -7.21 -3.98 -0.80
C GLU A 219 -6.67 -4.98 0.22
N PRO A 220 -6.89 -4.75 1.53
CA PRO A 220 -6.48 -5.69 2.55
C PRO A 220 -7.26 -7.00 2.40
N ILE A 221 -6.63 -8.08 2.84
CA ILE A 221 -7.30 -9.38 2.89
C ILE A 221 -8.38 -9.34 3.98
N GLU A 222 -9.64 -9.62 3.64
CA GLU A 222 -10.74 -9.68 4.61
C GLU A 222 -10.56 -10.89 5.55
N THR A 223 -10.09 -10.65 6.77
CA THR A 223 -10.11 -11.64 7.86
C THR A 223 -11.49 -11.68 8.54
N TYR A 224 -12.13 -12.85 8.56
CA TYR A 224 -13.42 -13.06 9.22
C TYR A 224 -13.27 -12.91 10.74
N ARG A 225 -14.02 -12.00 11.37
CA ARG A 225 -14.19 -11.97 12.83
C ARG A 225 -15.66 -12.18 13.17
N HIS A 226 -15.94 -13.22 13.95
CA HIS A 226 -17.20 -13.30 14.67
C HIS A 226 -17.33 -12.04 15.53
N LYS A 227 -18.33 -11.21 15.23
CA LYS A 227 -18.88 -10.32 16.25
C LYS A 227 -19.53 -11.22 17.28
N VAL A 228 -18.83 -11.51 18.38
CA VAL A 228 -19.51 -11.94 19.59
C VAL A 228 -20.24 -10.70 20.08
N SER A 229 -21.55 -10.67 19.83
CA SER A 229 -22.44 -9.72 20.48
C SER A 229 -22.44 -10.07 21.96
N THR A 230 -21.84 -9.22 22.79
CA THR A 230 -22.18 -9.09 24.20
C THR A 230 -23.19 -7.97 24.35
#